data_AF-A0A7X1LA16-F1
#
_entry.id   AF-A0A7X1LA16-F1
#
_cell.length_a   1.000
_cell.length_b   1.000
_cell.length_c   1.000
_cell.angle_alpha   90.00
_cell.angle_beta   90.00
_cell.angle_gamma   90.00
#
_symmetry.space_group_name_H-M   'P 1'
#
loop_
_entity.id
_entity.type
_entity.pdbx_description
1 polymer ?
#
loop_
_entity_poly.entity_id
_entity_poly.type
_entity_poly.pdbx_seq_one_letter_code
_entity_poly.pdbx_strand_id
1 'polypeptide(L)' 'MSILPEGEDLRKAIKWIDEILQDKTDKSISELICEASLKFDLPPNDQEFLFRNFTNKN' A
#
# COMPACT_ATOMS: atom_id res chain seq x y z
N MET A 1 -25.58 -11.20 -0.80
CA MET A 1 -24.72 -10.21 -1.47
C MET A 1 -23.56 -9.93 -0.54
N SER A 2 -22.43 -10.59 -0.78
CA SER A 2 -21.24 -10.37 0.02
C SER A 2 -20.71 -8.99 -0.34
N ILE A 3 -21.02 -8.03 0.51
CA ILE A 3 -20.32 -6.76 0.63
C ILE A 3 -18.87 -7.03 1.04
N LEU A 4 -18.09 -7.69 0.19
CA LEU A 4 -16.64 -7.61 0.27
C LEU A 4 -16.34 -6.14 -0.03
N PRO A 5 -15.87 -5.33 0.94
CA PRO A 5 -15.62 -3.94 0.65
C PRO A 5 -14.50 -3.91 -0.38
N GLU A 6 -14.80 -3.44 -1.58
CA GLU A 6 -13.83 -3.17 -2.64
C GLU A 6 -12.63 -2.43 -2.00
N GLY A 7 -11.49 -3.11 -1.85
CA GLY A 7 -10.29 -2.55 -1.20
C GLY A 7 -9.82 -3.21 0.11
N GLU A 8 -10.20 -4.45 0.45
CA GLU A 8 -9.54 -5.18 1.55
C GLU A 8 -8.03 -5.33 1.31
N ASP A 9 -7.62 -5.66 0.09
CA ASP A 9 -6.23 -5.84 -0.29
C ASP A 9 -5.46 -4.52 -0.22
N LEU A 10 -6.09 -3.42 -0.67
CA LEU A 10 -5.57 -2.06 -0.51
C LEU A 10 -5.37 -1.71 0.97
N ARG A 11 -6.36 -1.98 1.83
CA ARG A 11 -6.25 -1.71 3.28
C ARG A 11 -5.14 -2.52 3.94
N LYS A 12 -4.99 -3.79 3.56
CA LYS A 12 -3.90 -4.66 4.05
C LYS A 12 -2.54 -4.12 3.59
N ALA A 13 -2.45 -3.66 2.35
CA ALA A 13 -1.25 -3.03 1.81
C ALA A 13 -0.87 -1.74 2.55
N ILE A 14 -1.84 -0.83 2.77
CA ILE A 14 -1.60 0.41 3.53
C ILE A 14 -1.09 0.09 4.93
N LYS A 15 -1.76 -0.84 5.63
CA LYS A 15 -1.38 -1.23 6.98
C LYS A 15 0.03 -1.82 7.00
N TRP A 16 0.35 -2.69 6.05
CA TRP A 16 1.68 -3.28 5.94
C TRP A 16 2.77 -2.23 5.66
N ILE A 17 2.51 -1.27 4.77
CA ILE A 17 3.42 -0.15 4.49
C ILE A 17 3.63 0.69 5.76
N ASP A 18 2.57 0.99 6.50
CA ASP A 18 2.63 1.75 7.76
C ASP A 18 3.45 1.02 8.82
N GLU A 19 3.26 -0.29 8.98
CA GLU A 19 4.05 -1.14 9.89
C GLU A 19 5.55 -1.11 9.54
N ILE A 20 5.89 -1.20 8.26
CA ILE A 20 7.28 -1.16 7.79
C ILE A 20 7.90 0.23 7.96
N LEU A 21 7.13 1.30 7.75
CA LEU A 21 7.56 2.67 8.03
C LEU A 21 7.80 2.90 9.54
N GLN A 22 6.96 2.33 10.39
CA GLN A 22 7.13 2.37 11.85
C GLN A 22 8.37 1.61 12.32
N ASP A 23 8.77 0.55 11.62
CA ASP A 23 9.96 -0.24 11.92
C ASP A 23 11.29 0.50 11.63
N LYS A 24 11.25 1.83 11.39
CA LYS A 24 12.40 2.68 11.00
C LYS A 24 13.15 2.12 9.79
N THR A 25 12.40 1.73 8.77
CA THR A 25 13.00 1.36 7.50
C THR A 25 13.48 2.60 6.74
N ASP A 26 14.65 2.52 6.10
CA ASP A 26 15.17 3.56 5.18
C ASP A 26 14.61 3.36 3.75
N LYS A 27 13.74 2.36 3.56
CA LYS A 27 13.12 2.07 2.27
C LYS A 27 12.25 3.23 1.81
N SER A 28 12.38 3.56 0.53
CA SER A 28 11.51 4.54 -0.13
C SER A 28 10.09 4.00 -0.28
N ILE A 29 9.12 4.90 -0.27
CA ILE A 29 7.70 4.59 -0.50
C ILE A 29 7.49 3.76 -1.79
N SER A 30 8.23 4.05 -2.86
CA SER A 30 8.17 3.28 -4.11
C SER A 30 8.54 1.80 -3.94
N GLU A 31 9.54 1.49 -3.11
CA GLU A 31 9.96 0.11 -2.80
C GLU A 31 8.86 -0.60 -2.02
N LEU A 32 8.28 0.07 -1.01
CA LEU A 32 7.21 -0.46 -0.20
C LEU A 32 5.94 -0.74 -1.01
N ILE A 33 5.62 0.10 -1.99
CA ILE A 33 4.47 -0.11 -2.89
C ILE A 33 4.73 -1.27 -3.84
N CYS A 34 5.96 -1.43 -4.32
CA CYS A 34 6.34 -2.57 -5.15
C CYS A 34 6.22 -3.89 -4.37
N GLU A 35 6.76 -3.94 -3.16
CA GLU A 35 6.63 -5.09 -2.27
C GLU A 35 5.17 -5.38 -1.90
N ALA A 36 4.40 -4.34 -1.57
CA ALA A 36 2.98 -4.47 -1.25
C ALA A 36 2.17 -4.97 -2.46
N SER A 37 2.47 -4.49 -3.67
CA SER A 37 1.80 -4.94 -4.89
C SER A 37 2.07 -6.41 -5.19
N LEU A 38 3.31 -6.88 -5.02
CA LEU A 38 3.65 -8.30 -5.15
C LEU A 38 3.02 -9.15 -4.05
N LYS A 39 2.88 -8.61 -2.84
CA LYS A 39 2.36 -9.34 -1.67
C LYS A 39 0.83 -9.46 -1.66
N PHE A 40 0.13 -8.42 -2.12
CA PHE A 40 -1.33 -8.32 -2.07
C PHE A 40 -1.98 -8.37 -3.45
N ASP A 41 -1.19 -8.63 -4.50
CA ASP A 41 -1.64 -8.67 -5.91
C ASP A 41 -2.41 -7.40 -6.30
N LEU A 42 -1.86 -6.24 -5.91
CA LEU A 42 -2.52 -4.97 -6.13
C LEU A 42 -2.48 -4.59 -7.61
N PRO A 43 -3.62 -4.21 -8.21
CA PRO A 43 -3.62 -3.69 -9.56
C PRO A 43 -2.91 -2.32 -9.62
N PRO A 44 -2.47 -1.90 -10.82
CA PRO A 44 -1.77 -0.63 -10.99
C PRO A 44 -2.57 0.58 -10.49
N ASN A 45 -3.91 0.53 -10.53
CA ASN A 45 -4.77 1.56 -9.94
C ASN A 45 -4.55 1.73 -8.42
N ASP A 46 -4.43 0.63 -7.68
CA ASP A 46 -4.20 0.66 -6.24
C ASP A 46 -2.78 1.09 -5.90
N GLN A 47 -1.78 0.68 -6.70
CA GLN A 47 -0.40 1.13 -6.54
C GLN A 47 -0.27 2.65 -6.71
N GLU A 48 -0.93 3.22 -7.72
CA GLU A 48 -0.93 4.67 -7.96
C GLU A 48 -1.64 5.42 -6.83
N PHE A 49 -2.73 4.86 -6.30
CA PHE A 49 -3.40 5.40 -5.12
C PHE A 49 -2.50 5.40 -3.90
N LEU A 50 -1.81 4.28 -3.61
CA LEU A 50 -0.84 4.20 -2.52
C LEU A 50 0.27 5.23 -2.70
N PHE A 51 0.86 5.30 -3.90
CA PHE A 51 1.94 6.24 -4.19
C PHE A 51 1.49 7.67 -3.94
N ARG A 52 0.32 8.05 -4.45
CA ARG A 52 -0.22 9.38 -4.23
C ARG A 52 -0.55 9.64 -2.75
N ASN A 53 -1.11 8.67 -2.04
CA ASN A 53 -1.44 8.81 -0.62
C ASN A 53 -0.20 9.00 0.27
N PHE A 54 0.90 8.31 -0.02
CA PHE A 54 2.14 8.38 0.76
C PHE A 54 3.09 9.50 0.31
N THR A 55 3.16 9.82 -0.98
CA THR A 55 4.01 10.91 -1.52
C THR A 55 3.36 12.29 -1.38
N ASN A 56 2.03 12.40 -1.39
CA ASN A 56 1.33 13.69 -1.23
C ASN A 56 1.17 14.13 0.24
N LYS A 57 1.93 13.53 1.17
CA LYS A 57 2.06 14.01 2.55
C LYS A 57 3.19 15.05 2.59
N ASN A 58 2.94 16.24 2.04
CA ASN A 58 3.80 17.42 2.17
C ASN A 58 3.10 18.46 3.05
#